data_AF-A0A6G0Q409-F1
#
_entry.id   AF-A0A6G0Q409-F1
#
_cell.length_a   1.000
_cell.length_b   1.000
_cell.length_c   1.000
_cell.angle_alpha   90.00
_cell.angle_beta   90.00
_cell.angle_gamma   90.00
#
_symmetry.space_group_name_H-M   'P 1'
#
loop_
_entity.id
_entity.type
_entity.pdbx_description
1 polymer ?
#
loop_
_entity_poly.entity_id
_entity_poly.type
_entity_poly.pdbx_seq_one_letter_code
_entity_poly.pdbx_strand_id
1 'polypeptide(L)'
;MQSPTARPRSPLCPQFATLQRVLRGEEPLDHVAVVLKASLCTNIVIVIVMTSVALASNSLALISALVENMVDLFVQGLLWYAGTRSGKKQDYAKYPAGTSRFEPVAIIVAASVMVLASIVFIQESARKLVDGFTSGEPEAPTLSTAAI
;
A
#
# COMPACT_ATOMS: atom_id res chain seq x y z
N MET A 1 45.53 21.97 26.98
CA MET A 1 44.05 21.98 26.95
C MET A 1 43.58 20.79 26.13
N GLN A 2 42.78 19.93 26.74
CA GLN A 2 42.33 18.64 26.20
C GLN A 2 41.32 18.82 25.05
N SER A 3 41.42 17.89 24.11
CA SER A 3 40.55 17.65 22.94
C SER A 3 39.07 17.47 23.27
N PRO A 4 38.16 17.72 22.30
CA PRO A 4 37.02 16.86 22.06
C PRO A 4 37.37 15.89 20.92
N THR A 5 37.70 14.68 21.31
CA THR A 5 37.81 13.52 20.42
C THR A 5 36.45 13.25 19.78
N ALA A 6 36.38 13.42 18.46
CA ALA A 6 35.26 12.93 17.67
C ALA A 6 35.24 11.39 17.81
N ARG A 7 34.26 10.85 18.56
CA ARG A 7 34.05 9.40 18.61
C ARG A 7 33.66 8.92 17.22
N PRO A 8 34.35 7.94 16.61
CA PRO A 8 33.73 7.19 15.54
C PRO A 8 32.57 6.41 16.17
N ARG A 9 31.34 6.70 15.73
CA ARG A 9 30.20 5.87 16.12
C ARG A 9 30.47 4.46 15.58
N SER A 10 30.45 3.50 16.50
CA SER A 10 30.57 2.05 16.33
C SER A 10 29.74 1.52 15.16
N PRO A 11 30.08 0.32 14.62
CA PRO A 11 29.46 -0.20 13.42
C PRO A 11 28.00 -0.49 13.70
N LEU A 12 27.13 0.36 13.17
CA LEU A 12 25.69 0.10 13.14
C LEU A 12 25.50 -1.21 12.35
N CYS A 13 24.71 -2.11 12.94
CA CYS A 13 24.42 -3.49 12.52
C CYS A 13 24.64 -3.82 11.03
N PRO A 14 25.03 -5.06 10.68
CA PRO A 14 25.10 -5.52 9.29
C PRO A 14 23.81 -5.23 8.51
N GLN A 15 22.66 -5.30 9.18
CA GLN A 15 21.34 -4.90 8.67
C GLN A 15 21.30 -3.44 8.16
N PHE A 16 21.87 -2.49 8.91
CA PHE A 16 21.86 -1.07 8.52
C PHE A 16 22.89 -0.78 7.43
N ALA A 17 24.02 -1.49 7.42
CA ALA A 17 24.99 -1.42 6.32
C ALA A 17 24.40 -1.98 5.00
N THR A 18 23.57 -3.02 5.08
CA THR A 18 22.82 -3.57 3.94
C THR A 18 21.71 -2.61 3.51
N LEU A 19 20.94 -2.05 4.45
CA LEU A 19 19.90 -1.04 4.17
C LEU A 19 20.51 0.20 3.52
N GLN A 20 21.66 0.65 4.01
CA GLN A 20 22.39 1.80 3.48
C GLN A 20 23.01 1.51 2.09
N ARG A 21 23.35 0.25 1.79
CA ARG A 21 23.76 -0.19 0.44
C ARG A 21 22.59 -0.28 -0.54
N VAL A 22 21.43 -0.77 -0.09
CA VAL A 22 20.18 -0.80 -0.87
C VAL A 22 19.70 0.64 -1.15
N LEU A 23 19.74 1.53 -0.16
CA LEU A 23 19.42 2.95 -0.31
C LEU A 23 20.44 3.72 -1.17
N ARG A 24 21.70 3.27 -1.22
CA ARG A 24 22.77 3.90 -2.02
C ARG A 24 22.76 3.45 -3.49
N GLY A 25 21.98 2.41 -3.84
CA GLY A 25 21.80 1.98 -5.23
C GLY A 25 23.06 1.41 -5.88
N GLU A 26 23.97 0.82 -5.11
CA GLU A 26 25.26 0.32 -5.63
C GLU A 26 25.24 -1.12 -6.17
N GLU A 27 24.15 -1.88 -6.00
CA GLU A 27 24.02 -3.23 -6.56
C GLU A 27 23.14 -3.18 -7.83
N PRO A 28 23.50 -3.84 -8.95
CA PRO A 28 22.69 -3.83 -10.17
C PRO A 28 21.28 -4.37 -9.88
N LEU A 29 20.31 -3.46 -10.02
CA LEU A 29 18.94 -3.51 -9.52
C LEU A 29 18.00 -4.48 -10.27
N ASP A 30 18.51 -5.54 -10.90
CA ASP A 30 17.67 -6.46 -11.67
C ASP A 30 16.68 -7.21 -10.76
N HIS A 31 17.13 -7.63 -9.59
CA HIS A 31 16.29 -8.33 -8.60
C HIS A 31 15.19 -7.42 -8.02
N VAL A 32 15.50 -6.15 -7.76
CA VAL A 32 14.54 -5.20 -7.17
C VAL A 32 13.42 -4.89 -8.17
N ALA A 33 13.77 -4.70 -9.45
CA ALA A 33 12.78 -4.49 -10.50
C ALA A 33 11.88 -5.73 -10.70
N VAL A 34 12.44 -6.94 -10.57
CA VAL A 34 11.66 -8.19 -10.62
C VAL A 34 10.70 -8.30 -9.42
N VAL A 35 11.17 -8.00 -8.21
CA VAL A 35 10.32 -8.01 -7.00
C VAL A 35 9.20 -6.98 -7.10
N LEU A 36 9.48 -5.77 -7.58
CA LEU A 36 8.46 -4.73 -7.78
C LEU A 36 7.40 -5.16 -8.80
N LYS A 37 7.82 -5.76 -9.93
CA LYS A 37 6.89 -6.29 -10.94
C LYS A 37 6.06 -7.45 -10.40
N ALA A 38 6.66 -8.34 -9.61
CA ALA A 38 5.95 -9.45 -8.97
C ALA A 38 4.91 -8.95 -7.95
N SER A 39 5.26 -7.94 -7.15
CA SER A 39 4.35 -7.29 -6.20
C SER A 39 3.16 -6.65 -6.92
N LEU A 40 3.43 -5.88 -7.99
CA LEU A 40 2.39 -5.26 -8.80
C LEU A 40 1.45 -6.31 -9.40
N CYS A 41 2.00 -7.41 -9.95
CA CYS A 41 1.22 -8.51 -10.48
C CYS A 41 0.33 -9.16 -9.41
N THR A 42 0.86 -9.38 -8.22
CA THR A 42 0.12 -9.95 -7.09
C THR A 42 -1.06 -9.06 -6.69
N ASN A 43 -0.85 -7.75 -6.60
CA ASN A 43 -1.93 -6.82 -6.29
C ASN A 43 -2.99 -6.74 -7.39
N ILE A 44 -2.62 -6.88 -8.66
CA ILE A 44 -3.58 -6.97 -9.77
C ILE A 44 -4.45 -8.22 -9.61
N VAL A 45 -3.84 -9.36 -9.30
CA VAL A 45 -4.58 -10.62 -9.06
C VAL A 45 -5.54 -10.47 -7.89
N ILE A 46 -5.09 -9.90 -6.76
CA ILE A 46 -5.94 -9.61 -5.59
C ILE A 46 -7.14 -8.79 -6.01
N VAL A 47 -6.93 -7.72 -6.77
CA VAL A 47 -8.00 -6.84 -7.24
C VAL A 47 -9.04 -7.56 -8.10
N ILE A 48 -8.61 -8.43 -9.01
CA ILE A 48 -9.52 -9.20 -9.87
C ILE A 48 -10.37 -10.14 -9.02
N VAL A 49 -9.73 -10.85 -8.09
CA VAL A 49 -10.43 -11.74 -7.15
C VAL A 49 -11.40 -10.95 -6.29
N MET A 50 -10.96 -9.84 -5.70
CA MET A 50 -11.79 -8.99 -4.84
C MET A 50 -12.99 -8.42 -5.60
N THR A 51 -12.81 -8.06 -6.88
CA THR A 51 -13.90 -7.61 -7.74
C THR A 51 -14.93 -8.72 -7.95
N SER A 52 -14.49 -9.94 -8.24
CA SER A 52 -15.41 -11.08 -8.41
C SER A 52 -16.22 -11.39 -7.15
N VAL A 53 -15.57 -11.32 -5.98
CA VAL A 53 -16.22 -11.54 -4.69
C VAL A 53 -17.16 -10.38 -4.35
N ALA A 54 -16.76 -9.13 -4.59
CA ALA A 54 -17.59 -7.96 -4.32
C ALA A 54 -18.89 -7.98 -5.13
N LEU A 55 -18.83 -8.39 -6.41
CA LEU A 55 -20.02 -8.57 -7.25
C LEU A 55 -20.93 -9.69 -6.75
N ALA A 56 -20.36 -10.78 -6.23
CA ALA A 56 -21.15 -11.90 -5.70
C ALA A 56 -21.80 -11.57 -4.35
N SER A 57 -21.10 -10.85 -3.47
CA SER A 57 -21.54 -10.62 -2.09
C SER A 57 -22.44 -9.41 -1.89
N ASN A 58 -22.57 -8.50 -2.86
CA ASN A 58 -23.38 -7.26 -2.75
C ASN A 58 -23.15 -6.46 -1.44
N SER A 59 -21.93 -6.48 -0.91
CA SER A 59 -21.62 -5.82 0.36
C SER A 59 -20.85 -4.52 0.13
N LEU A 60 -21.40 -3.42 0.66
CA LEU A 60 -20.73 -2.12 0.68
C LEU A 60 -19.35 -2.18 1.36
N ALA A 61 -19.17 -3.08 2.33
CA ALA A 61 -17.89 -3.31 2.99
C ALA A 61 -16.83 -3.88 2.04
N LEU A 62 -17.22 -4.82 1.18
CA LEU A 62 -16.33 -5.42 0.17
C LEU A 62 -15.99 -4.42 -0.95
N ILE A 63 -16.94 -3.58 -1.35
CA ILE A 63 -16.70 -2.51 -2.33
C ILE A 63 -15.70 -1.48 -1.75
N SER A 64 -15.81 -1.14 -0.48
CA SER A 64 -14.83 -0.26 0.19
C SER A 64 -13.42 -0.87 0.16
N ALA A 65 -13.28 -2.15 0.48
CA ALA A 65 -12.00 -2.86 0.41
C ALA A 65 -11.46 -2.98 -1.03
N LEU A 66 -12.34 -3.05 -2.02
CA LEU A 66 -11.95 -3.02 -3.44
C LEU A 66 -11.33 -1.68 -3.81
N VAL A 67 -11.92 -0.56 -3.38
CA VAL A 67 -11.39 0.78 -3.65
C VAL A 67 -10.03 0.99 -2.98
N GLU A 68 -9.84 0.47 -1.76
CA GLU A 68 -8.53 0.46 -1.08
C GLU A 68 -7.45 -0.19 -1.95
N ASN A 69 -7.73 -1.40 -2.44
CA ASN A 69 -6.79 -2.16 -3.28
C ASN A 69 -6.58 -1.51 -4.67
N MET A 70 -7.58 -0.80 -5.20
CA MET A 70 -7.45 -0.01 -6.44
C MET A 70 -6.48 1.17 -6.28
N VAL A 71 -6.59 1.91 -5.16
CA VAL A 71 -5.71 3.04 -4.86
C VAL A 71 -4.27 2.56 -4.65
N ASP A 72 -4.07 1.43 -3.98
CA ASP A 72 -2.74 0.83 -3.82
C ASP A 72 -2.13 0.43 -5.18
N LEU A 73 -2.92 -0.17 -6.08
CA LEU A 73 -2.47 -0.44 -7.45
C LEU A 73 -2.11 0.82 -8.23
N PHE A 74 -2.88 1.89 -8.09
CA PHE A 74 -2.58 3.17 -8.74
C PHE A 74 -1.25 3.75 -8.24
N VAL A 75 -1.02 3.70 -6.93
CA VAL A 75 0.22 4.17 -6.29
C VAL A 75 1.42 3.33 -6.72
N GLN A 76 1.30 2.00 -6.75
CA GLN A 76 2.38 1.11 -7.22
C GLN A 76 2.65 1.25 -8.72
N GLY A 77 1.61 1.44 -9.53
CA GLY A 77 1.75 1.74 -10.95
C GLY A 77 2.46 3.07 -11.20
N LEU A 78 2.12 4.09 -10.41
CA LEU A 78 2.80 5.39 -10.45
C LEU A 78 4.26 5.27 -10.03
N LEU A 79 4.57 4.46 -9.03
CA LEU A 79 5.93 4.19 -8.58
C LEU A 79 6.75 3.46 -9.65
N TRP A 80 6.17 2.42 -10.29
CA TRP A 80 6.80 1.73 -11.41
C TRP A 80 7.05 2.66 -12.60
N TYR A 81 6.09 3.54 -12.91
CA TYR A 81 6.23 4.55 -13.96
C TYR A 81 7.33 5.56 -13.63
N ALA A 82 7.39 6.04 -12.39
CA ALA A 82 8.45 6.93 -11.91
C ALA A 82 9.83 6.27 -11.98
N GLY A 83 9.96 5.01 -11.55
CA GLY A 83 11.20 4.23 -11.64
C GLY A 83 11.65 4.00 -13.09
N THR A 84 10.71 3.67 -13.98
CA THR A 84 10.97 3.50 -15.42
C THR A 84 11.40 4.80 -16.09
N ARG A 85 10.84 5.95 -15.65
CA ARG A 85 11.21 7.28 -16.15
C ARG A 85 12.58 7.74 -15.63
N SER A 86 12.90 7.45 -14.37
CA SER A 86 14.22 7.75 -13.77
C SER A 86 15.35 6.90 -14.36
N GLY A 87 15.07 5.68 -14.86
CA GLY A 87 16.06 4.83 -15.52
C GLY A 87 16.51 5.30 -16.91
N LYS A 88 15.79 6.21 -17.56
CA LYS A 88 16.20 6.81 -18.85
C LYS A 88 17.09 8.03 -18.58
N LYS A 89 18.40 7.78 -18.43
CA LYS A 89 19.51 8.77 -18.51
C LYS A 89 19.14 10.16 -17.97
N GLN A 90 19.02 10.31 -16.65
CA GLN A 90 19.21 11.64 -16.07
C GLN A 90 20.70 11.80 -15.77
N ASP A 91 21.34 12.71 -16.49
CA ASP A 91 22.70 13.15 -16.20
C ASP A 91 22.78 13.61 -14.74
N TYR A 92 23.39 12.77 -13.90
CA TYR A 92 23.55 12.93 -12.45
C TYR A 92 24.31 14.22 -12.04
N ALA A 93 24.82 14.97 -13.01
CA ALA A 93 25.67 16.13 -12.81
C ALA A 93 24.92 17.44 -12.52
N LYS A 94 23.59 17.53 -12.74
CA LYS A 94 22.88 18.82 -12.67
C LYS A 94 21.70 18.91 -11.69
N TYR A 95 21.11 17.80 -11.24
CA TYR A 95 20.02 17.81 -10.26
C TYR A 95 20.01 16.53 -9.40
N PRO A 96 20.76 16.46 -8.27
CA PRO A 96 20.92 15.24 -7.48
C PRO A 96 19.68 14.82 -6.66
N ALA A 97 18.55 15.56 -6.74
CA ALA A 97 17.41 15.40 -5.82
C ALA A 97 16.02 15.60 -6.45
N GLY A 98 15.90 15.60 -7.79
CA GLY A 98 14.71 16.11 -8.51
C GLY A 98 13.55 15.12 -8.72
N THR A 99 13.78 13.81 -8.76
CA THR A 99 12.75 12.81 -9.08
C THR A 99 12.45 11.81 -7.97
N SER A 100 13.33 11.71 -6.96
CA SER A 100 13.18 10.79 -5.80
C SER A 100 12.08 11.20 -4.81
N ARG A 101 11.40 12.33 -5.02
CA ARG A 101 10.39 12.86 -4.08
C ARG A 101 8.98 12.33 -4.34
N PHE A 102 8.69 11.83 -5.54
CA PHE A 102 7.36 11.33 -5.86
C PHE A 102 7.06 9.97 -5.21
N GLU A 103 8.08 9.12 -5.03
CA GLU A 103 7.94 7.82 -4.36
C GLU A 103 7.53 7.97 -2.88
N PRO A 104 8.24 8.75 -2.05
CA PRO A 104 7.83 8.97 -0.66
C PRO A 104 6.47 9.67 -0.54
N VAL A 105 6.17 10.63 -1.43
CA VAL A 105 4.89 11.35 -1.41
C VAL A 105 3.73 10.40 -1.71
N ALA A 106 3.87 9.52 -2.69
CA ALA A 106 2.83 8.55 -3.02
C ALA A 106 2.57 7.58 -1.85
N ILE A 107 3.61 7.15 -1.14
CA ILE A 107 3.49 6.30 0.06
C ILE A 107 2.75 7.03 1.18
N ILE A 108 3.07 8.31 1.44
CA ILE A 108 2.41 9.10 2.50
C ILE A 108 0.92 9.32 2.18
N VAL A 109 0.60 9.62 0.91
CA VAL A 109 -0.81 9.79 0.49
C VAL A 109 -1.58 8.49 0.64
N ALA A 110 -1.03 7.36 0.19
CA ALA A 110 -1.65 6.04 0.37
C ALA A 110 -1.93 5.73 1.84
N ALA A 111 -0.93 5.94 2.71
CA ALA A 111 -1.08 5.73 4.15
C ALA A 111 -2.17 6.62 4.76
N SER A 112 -2.28 7.88 4.33
CA SER A 112 -3.31 8.79 4.84
C SER A 112 -4.72 8.35 4.45
N VAL A 113 -4.92 7.86 3.22
CA VAL A 113 -6.21 7.34 2.76
C VAL A 113 -6.59 6.09 3.55
N MET A 114 -5.64 5.18 3.78
CA MET A 114 -5.88 3.93 4.51
C MET A 114 -6.29 4.17 5.97
N VAL A 115 -5.71 5.18 6.62
CA VAL A 115 -6.11 5.59 7.97
C VAL A 115 -7.54 6.13 7.97
N LEU A 116 -7.88 7.02 7.03
CA LEU A 116 -9.22 7.59 6.93
C LEU A 116 -10.27 6.51 6.62
N ALA A 117 -9.98 5.60 5.68
CA ALA A 117 -10.86 4.50 5.30
C ALA A 117 -11.11 3.55 6.49
N SER A 118 -10.07 3.24 7.27
CA SER A 118 -10.20 2.41 8.48
C SER A 118 -11.16 3.02 9.50
N ILE A 119 -11.09 4.34 9.71
CA ILE A 119 -12.01 5.04 10.63
C ILE A 119 -13.45 4.95 10.13
N VAL A 120 -13.67 5.17 8.83
CA VAL A 120 -15.01 5.06 8.22
C VAL A 120 -15.54 3.63 8.35
N PHE A 121 -14.70 2.63 8.11
CA PHE A 121 -15.08 1.22 8.19
C PHE A 121 -15.46 0.79 9.61
N ILE A 122 -14.71 1.26 10.62
CA ILE A 122 -15.05 1.04 12.03
C ILE A 122 -16.40 1.67 12.35
N GLN A 123 -16.64 2.90 11.90
CA GLN A 123 -17.91 3.58 12.14
C GLN A 123 -19.07 2.84 11.47
N GLU A 124 -18.92 2.42 10.21
CA GLU A 124 -19.95 1.68 9.47
C GLU A 124 -20.25 0.33 10.13
N SER A 125 -19.21 -0.38 10.56
CA SER A 125 -19.34 -1.66 11.25
C SER A 125 -20.03 -1.49 12.61
N ALA A 126 -19.67 -0.44 13.37
CA ALA A 126 -20.30 -0.14 14.65
C ALA A 126 -21.78 0.25 14.49
N ARG A 127 -22.12 1.05 13.47
CA ARG A 127 -23.51 1.40 13.14
C ARG A 127 -24.32 0.15 12.82
N LYS A 128 -23.82 -0.71 11.94
CA LYS A 128 -24.47 -2.00 11.60
C LYS A 128 -24.66 -2.89 12.82
N LEU A 129 -23.70 -2.89 13.73
CA LEU A 129 -23.79 -3.66 14.97
C LEU A 129 -24.88 -3.13 15.90
N VAL A 130 -24.92 -1.81 16.15
CA VAL A 130 -25.95 -1.18 17.01
C VAL A 130 -27.35 -1.31 16.39
N ASP A 131 -27.46 -1.17 15.07
CA ASP A 131 -28.71 -1.34 14.34
C ASP A 131 -29.22 -2.78 14.45
N GLY A 132 -28.33 -3.76 14.32
CA GLY A 132 -28.66 -5.18 14.54
C GLY A 132 -29.06 -5.53 15.98
N PHE A 133 -28.59 -4.78 16.98
CA PHE A 133 -29.04 -4.95 18.37
C PHE A 133 -30.36 -4.21 18.69
N THR A 134 -30.67 -3.13 17.98
CA THR A 134 -31.89 -2.32 18.20
C THR A 134 -33.07 -2.89 17.42
N SER A 135 -32.82 -3.44 16.24
CA SER A 135 -33.77 -4.15 15.39
C SER A 135 -33.80 -5.64 15.79
N GLY A 136 -34.56 -5.99 16.84
CA GLY A 136 -34.73 -7.37 17.29
C GLY A 136 -35.48 -8.31 16.33
N GLU A 137 -35.64 -7.92 15.06
CA GLU A 137 -36.28 -8.73 14.03
C GLU A 137 -35.18 -9.39 13.17
N PRO A 138 -34.94 -10.71 13.31
CA PRO A 138 -34.06 -11.42 12.39
C PRO A 138 -34.66 -11.28 10.98
N GLU A 139 -33.89 -10.76 10.03
CA GLU A 139 -34.25 -10.90 8.61
C GLU A 139 -34.49 -12.39 8.34
N ALA A 140 -35.76 -12.78 8.29
CA ALA A 140 -36.16 -14.13 8.00
C ALA A 140 -35.55 -14.51 6.65
N PRO A 141 -34.81 -15.63 6.55
CA PRO A 141 -34.34 -16.13 5.28
C PRO A 141 -35.54 -16.29 4.35
N THR A 142 -35.60 -15.47 3.31
CA THR A 142 -36.59 -15.54 2.22
C THR A 142 -36.53 -16.89 1.46
N LEU A 143 -35.63 -17.78 1.86
CA LEU A 143 -35.51 -19.17 1.43
C LEU A 143 -36.71 -20.05 1.83
N SER A 144 -37.53 -19.66 2.84
CA SER A 144 -38.74 -20.43 3.18
C SER A 144 -39.95 -20.13 2.27
N THR A 145 -39.95 -18.99 1.56
CA THR A 145 -41.09 -18.56 0.71
C THR A 145 -40.92 -18.98 -0.76
N ALA A 146 -39.70 -19.36 -1.19
CA ALA A 146 -39.41 -19.85 -2.54
C ALA A 146 -39.48 -21.38 -2.69
N ALA A 147 -39.77 -22.11 -1.61
CA ALA A 147 -39.83 -23.58 -1.57
C ALA A 147 -41.26 -24.14 -1.50
N ILE A 148 -42.28 -23.30 -1.77
CA ILE A 148 -43.70 -23.69 -1.87
C ILE A 148 -44.21 -23.44 -3.29
#